data_AF-T1HGB4-F1
#
_entry.id   AF-T1HGB4-F1
#
_cell.length_a   1.000
_cell.length_b   1.000
_cell.length_c   1.000
_cell.angle_alpha   90.00
_cell.angle_beta   90.00
_cell.angle_gamma   90.00
#
_symmetry.space_group_name_H-M   'P 1'
#
loop_
_entity.id
_entity.type
_entity.pdbx_description
1 polymer ?
#
loop_
_entity_poly.entity_id
_entity_poly.type
_entity_poly.pdbx_seq_one_letter_code
_entity_poly.pdbx_strand_id
1 'polypeptide(L)'
;MGPILPFLPVFGKQLGVSEVVMGGINAVLPILFLIIKPFFGYIIDYFHKKRKIIFISLLIATSLFYFFMVFIPNTKTVVKINCKHLSSCNDSYEIKTASCQWSNGNSSEFIAVDLATYCTTSFDSISCLSANETVLLVCDEPDTEFYIGFTFWAFTILMSLGTIGYNVSNCISDAICFYILGNGCEMKYGQQRVWGTIGFGISALLGGFAMDFLNDDVTQSQGTKDYFPAFSIATLCMIIDILCCIKLKLPPMPKSENISRDISKLIKQPHIVTFLFFAVFVEHAVRDYGHPELTWSNEGILKIHPSLMFQLFQPTLEKITEHIEAVLSSRRLDDAISYLFLVGGFSESQILQETIKDNFSNRVHIIIPQAVSLSVLKGGVLYGLNPSVVTSRRVTHTYGLGVVKPFLNGIHPIDKLVIRGGQRWCVDVLERLVESGQAVTLGQVVSKKYTPASLQQSEIVLQVYATVSKNAQFITDPNVHKCGLLRLQLPKQKDIKLREIVVSLVFGGTEVSAFAVDSATGQTVHTILDFTS
;
A
#
# COMPACT_ATOMS: atom_id res chain seq x y z
N MET A 1 -5.38 0.52 21.63
CA MET A 1 -6.08 1.81 21.43
C MET A 1 -7.46 1.67 20.80
N GLY A 2 -7.67 0.75 19.84
CA GLY A 2 -8.98 0.50 19.24
C GLY A 2 -10.16 0.37 20.22
N PRO A 3 -10.01 -0.32 21.37
CA PRO A 3 -11.10 -0.44 22.35
C PRO A 3 -11.51 0.88 23.04
N ILE A 4 -10.65 1.92 23.08
CA ILE A 4 -10.90 3.16 23.85
C ILE A 4 -11.24 4.34 22.93
N LEU A 5 -10.45 4.55 21.85
CA LEU A 5 -10.48 5.78 21.06
C LEU A 5 -11.88 6.19 20.56
N PRO A 6 -12.74 5.27 20.04
CA PRO A 6 -14.09 5.63 19.61
C PRO A 6 -14.99 6.15 20.74
N PHE A 7 -14.70 5.75 21.98
CA PHE A 7 -15.55 6.04 23.14
C PHE A 7 -15.09 7.25 23.95
N LEU A 8 -13.87 7.76 23.74
CA LEU A 8 -13.33 8.90 24.48
C LEU A 8 -14.22 10.15 24.49
N PRO A 9 -14.86 10.57 23.36
CA PRO A 9 -15.75 11.73 23.39
C PRO A 9 -17.01 11.49 24.26
N VAL A 10 -17.54 10.27 24.23
CA VAL A 10 -18.73 9.89 25.00
C VAL A 10 -18.39 9.72 26.47
N PHE A 11 -17.21 9.19 26.78
CA PHE A 11 -16.67 9.14 28.13
C PHE A 11 -16.49 10.55 28.72
N GLY A 12 -15.92 11.49 27.95
CA GLY A 12 -15.84 12.90 28.35
C GLY A 12 -17.21 13.53 28.60
N LYS A 13 -18.20 13.25 27.75
CA LYS A 13 -19.59 13.67 27.96
C LYS A 13 -20.19 13.12 29.24
N GLN A 14 -19.92 11.85 29.57
CA GLN A 14 -20.39 11.25 30.82
C GLN A 14 -19.78 11.89 32.06
N LEU A 15 -18.53 12.38 31.98
CA LEU A 15 -17.86 13.15 33.03
C LEU A 15 -18.39 14.58 33.17
N GLY A 16 -19.33 15.05 32.33
CA GLY A 16 -19.89 16.40 32.38
C GLY A 16 -19.31 17.39 31.37
N VAL A 17 -18.41 16.96 30.47
CA VAL A 17 -17.87 17.84 29.41
C VAL A 17 -18.95 18.07 28.34
N SER A 18 -19.30 19.34 28.09
CA SER A 18 -20.24 19.68 27.02
C SER A 18 -19.75 19.27 25.63
N GLU A 19 -20.68 19.01 24.71
CA GLU A 19 -20.38 18.57 23.34
C GLU A 19 -19.57 19.62 22.57
N VAL A 20 -19.83 20.91 22.81
CA VAL A 20 -19.10 22.03 22.17
C VAL A 20 -17.64 22.06 22.63
N VAL A 21 -17.39 21.90 23.94
CA VAL A 21 -16.03 21.88 24.50
C VAL A 21 -15.28 20.63 24.05
N MET A 22 -15.95 19.47 24.05
CA MET A 22 -15.38 18.21 23.56
C MET A 22 -15.02 18.30 22.06
N GLY A 23 -15.88 18.92 21.25
CA GLY A 23 -15.60 19.23 19.85
C GLY A 23 -14.41 20.17 19.70
N GLY A 24 -14.31 21.21 20.53
CA GLY A 24 -13.18 22.15 20.57
C GLY A 24 -11.85 21.47 20.90
N ILE A 25 -11.81 20.60 21.91
CA ILE A 25 -10.61 19.82 22.26
C ILE A 25 -10.16 18.98 21.06
N ASN A 26 -11.09 18.24 20.44
CA ASN A 26 -10.79 17.40 19.28
C ASN A 26 -10.36 18.20 18.04
N ALA A 27 -10.79 19.46 17.90
CA ALA A 27 -10.37 20.35 16.81
C ALA A 27 -8.94 20.89 17.01
N VAL A 28 -8.54 21.19 18.25
CA VAL A 28 -7.22 21.75 18.58
C VAL A 28 -6.12 20.67 18.60
N LEU A 29 -6.45 19.45 19.06
CA LEU A 29 -5.48 18.36 19.20
C LEU A 29 -4.68 18.04 17.90
N PRO A 30 -5.30 17.99 16.71
CA PRO A 30 -4.58 17.83 15.44
C PRO A 30 -3.48 18.85 15.18
N ILE A 31 -3.73 20.11 15.51
CA ILE A 31 -2.75 21.19 15.34
C ILE A 31 -1.58 20.99 16.31
N LEU A 32 -1.87 20.63 17.57
CA LEU A 32 -0.85 20.37 18.58
C LEU A 32 0.08 19.21 18.17
N PHE A 33 -0.47 18.06 17.77
CA PHE A 33 0.39 16.94 17.39
C PHE A 33 1.07 17.14 16.03
N LEU A 34 0.56 17.99 15.14
CA LEU A 34 1.25 18.37 13.91
C LEU A 34 2.59 19.06 14.21
N ILE A 35 2.66 19.87 15.26
CA ILE A 35 3.88 20.55 15.72
C ILE A 35 4.76 19.62 16.56
N ILE A 36 4.16 18.81 17.43
CA ILE A 36 4.89 17.94 18.37
C ILE A 36 5.55 16.75 17.65
N LYS A 37 4.95 16.21 16.58
CA LYS A 37 5.52 15.09 15.79
C LYS A 37 6.94 15.38 15.27
N PRO A 38 7.20 16.48 14.55
CA PRO A 38 8.56 16.85 14.14
C PRO A 38 9.53 17.03 15.31
N PHE A 39 9.08 17.60 16.43
CA PHE A 39 9.91 17.81 17.61
C PHE A 39 10.39 16.49 18.22
N PHE A 40 9.48 15.53 18.43
CA PHE A 40 9.86 14.20 18.91
C PHE A 40 10.70 13.42 17.90
N GLY A 41 10.42 13.58 16.60
CA GLY A 41 11.28 13.05 15.53
C GLY A 41 12.73 13.56 15.66
N TYR A 42 12.89 14.88 15.83
CA TYR A 42 14.20 15.49 16.06
C TYR A 42 14.91 14.94 17.31
N ILE A 43 14.23 14.81 18.44
CA ILE A 43 14.79 14.24 19.68
C ILE A 43 15.30 12.81 19.44
N ILE A 44 14.50 11.98 18.77
CA ILE A 44 14.83 10.58 18.50
C ILE A 44 16.02 10.43 17.57
N ASP A 45 16.13 11.30 16.57
CA ASP A 45 17.23 11.33 15.63
C ASP A 45 18.51 11.88 16.25
N TYR A 46 18.40 12.91 17.11
CA TYR A 46 19.52 13.42 17.90
C TYR A 46 20.09 12.33 18.82
N PHE A 47 19.23 11.64 19.57
CA PHE A 47 19.59 10.55 20.47
C PHE A 47 19.49 9.15 19.81
N HIS A 48 19.93 9.03 18.55
CA HIS A 48 19.85 7.78 17.76
C HIS A 48 20.33 6.51 18.49
N LYS A 49 21.40 6.58 19.30
CA LYS A 49 21.91 5.43 20.09
C LYS A 49 20.92 4.92 21.14
N LYS A 50 20.05 5.79 21.67
CA LYS A 50 19.02 5.48 22.67
C LYS A 50 17.61 5.43 22.08
N ARG A 51 17.45 5.44 20.76
CA ARG A 51 16.15 5.48 20.06
C ARG A 51 15.16 4.42 20.56
N LYS A 52 15.60 3.18 20.72
CA LYS A 52 14.75 2.08 21.24
C LYS A 52 14.20 2.41 22.62
N ILE A 53 15.04 2.95 23.50
CA ILE A 53 14.66 3.31 24.87
C ILE A 53 13.66 4.46 24.84
N ILE A 54 13.90 5.48 24.01
CA ILE A 54 13.00 6.63 23.85
C ILE A 54 11.63 6.17 23.34
N PHE A 55 11.59 5.32 22.30
CA PHE A 55 10.35 4.79 21.76
C PHE A 55 9.56 3.96 22.79
N ILE A 56 10.23 3.05 23.51
CA ILE A 56 9.57 2.26 24.57
C ILE A 56 9.08 3.16 25.71
N SER A 57 9.87 4.16 26.12
CA SER A 57 9.45 5.12 27.16
C SER A 57 8.21 5.92 26.76
N LEU A 58 8.09 6.28 25.48
CA LEU A 58 6.93 6.98 24.94
C LEU A 58 5.68 6.09 24.96
N LEU A 59 5.81 4.81 24.59
CA LEU A 59 4.71 3.84 24.67
C LEU A 59 4.25 3.62 26.12
N ILE A 60 5.20 3.48 27.06
CA ILE A 60 4.89 3.34 28.49
C ILE A 60 4.16 4.58 29.00
N ALA A 61 4.67 5.78 28.72
CA ALA A 61 4.04 7.04 29.13
C ALA A 61 2.62 7.17 28.56
N THR A 62 2.44 6.86 27.27
CA THR A 62 1.13 6.87 26.61
C THR A 62 0.15 5.90 27.30
N SER A 63 0.61 4.68 27.62
CA SER A 63 -0.19 3.68 28.33
C SER A 63 -0.60 4.14 29.72
N LEU A 64 0.32 4.74 30.48
CA LEU A 64 0.04 5.33 31.80
C LEU A 64 -1.04 6.41 31.73
N PHE A 65 -1.00 7.30 30.74
CA PHE A 65 -2.02 8.35 30.61
C PHE A 65 -3.43 7.78 30.40
N TYR A 66 -3.58 6.76 29.55
CA TYR A 66 -4.87 6.09 29.35
C TYR A 66 -5.30 5.26 30.56
N PHE A 67 -4.36 4.63 31.26
CA PHE A 67 -4.66 3.89 32.48
C PHE A 67 -5.15 4.83 33.60
N PHE A 68 -4.50 5.98 33.78
CA PHE A 68 -4.90 6.95 34.80
C PHE A 68 -6.25 7.62 34.53
N MET A 69 -6.71 7.68 33.28
CA MET A 69 -8.05 8.19 32.97
C MET A 69 -9.18 7.41 33.65
N VAL A 70 -8.98 6.11 33.92
CA VAL A 70 -9.98 5.26 34.58
C VAL A 70 -10.28 5.71 36.01
N PHE A 71 -9.30 6.34 36.67
CA PHE A 71 -9.42 6.76 38.07
C PHE A 71 -9.99 8.17 38.23
N ILE A 72 -10.38 8.83 37.12
CA ILE A 72 -11.02 10.14 37.18
C ILE A 72 -12.42 9.96 37.78
N PRO A 73 -12.73 10.61 38.92
CA PRO A 73 -14.02 10.46 39.56
C PRO A 73 -15.12 11.07 38.69
N ASN A 74 -16.26 10.38 38.63
CA ASN A 74 -17.46 10.89 37.96
C ASN A 74 -18.08 12.00 38.82
N THR A 75 -18.41 13.15 38.23
CA THR A 75 -18.99 14.32 38.91
C THR A 75 -20.49 14.22 39.09
N LYS A 76 -21.15 13.25 38.45
CA LYS A 76 -22.57 12.99 38.68
C LYS A 76 -22.79 12.47 40.10
N THR A 77 -23.39 13.29 40.95
CA THR A 77 -23.76 12.88 42.30
C THR A 77 -25.08 12.13 42.25
N VAL A 78 -25.05 10.86 42.65
CA VAL A 78 -26.24 10.02 42.76
C VAL A 78 -26.71 10.04 44.21
N VAL A 79 -27.78 10.75 44.49
CA VAL A 79 -28.40 10.81 45.82
C VAL A 79 -29.50 9.76 45.90
N LYS A 80 -29.35 8.79 46.80
CA LYS A 80 -30.40 7.80 47.09
C LYS A 80 -31.33 8.36 48.16
N ILE A 81 -32.57 8.66 47.79
CA ILE A 81 -33.60 9.11 48.74
C ILE A 81 -34.51 7.94 49.09
N ASN A 82 -34.69 7.70 50.40
CA ASN A 82 -35.66 6.73 50.90
C ASN A 82 -37.00 7.43 51.15
N CYS A 83 -38.06 7.03 50.45
CA CYS A 83 -39.38 7.66 50.53
C CYS A 83 -39.98 7.64 51.96
N LYS A 84 -39.51 6.76 52.86
CA LYS A 84 -39.93 6.71 54.28
C LYS A 84 -39.57 7.95 55.09
N HIS A 85 -38.47 8.63 54.73
CA HIS A 85 -38.02 9.86 55.39
C HIS A 85 -38.68 11.11 54.80
N LEU A 86 -39.15 11.04 53.55
CA LEU A 86 -39.82 12.15 52.87
C LEU A 86 -41.26 12.36 53.40
N SER A 87 -41.94 11.29 53.80
CA SER A 87 -43.30 11.36 54.37
C SER A 87 -43.35 11.90 55.81
N SER A 88 -42.22 11.94 56.51
CA SER A 88 -42.15 12.35 57.93
C SER A 88 -41.61 13.77 58.14
N CYS A 89 -41.07 14.44 57.11
CA CYS A 89 -40.51 15.80 57.17
C CYS A 89 -39.59 16.05 58.39
N ASN A 90 -38.96 15.00 58.94
CA ASN A 90 -38.20 15.07 60.18
C ASN A 90 -36.71 15.33 59.97
N ASP A 91 -36.22 15.18 58.73
CA ASP A 91 -34.83 15.45 58.34
C ASP A 91 -34.81 16.42 57.17
N SER A 92 -34.02 17.49 57.29
CA SER A 92 -33.71 18.40 56.19
C SER A 92 -32.36 18.02 55.59
N TYR A 93 -32.36 17.58 54.33
CA TYR A 93 -31.12 17.42 53.57
C TYR A 93 -30.84 18.74 52.84
N GLU A 94 -29.82 19.48 53.28
CA GLU A 94 -29.29 20.62 52.51
C GLU A 94 -28.59 20.09 51.26
N ILE A 95 -29.29 20.09 50.13
CA ILE A 95 -28.72 19.79 48.82
C ILE A 95 -28.59 21.14 48.09
N LYS A 96 -27.35 21.61 47.89
CA LYS A 96 -27.07 22.77 47.03
C LYS A 96 -27.17 22.32 45.56
N THR A 97 -28.32 22.46 44.91
CA THR A 97 -28.45 22.10 43.48
C THR A 97 -29.33 23.06 42.69
N ALA A 98 -28.71 23.73 41.72
CA ALA A 98 -29.36 24.00 40.45
C ALA A 98 -29.18 22.74 39.58
N SER A 99 -30.26 22.26 38.95
CA SER A 99 -30.37 21.11 38.00
C SER A 99 -30.16 19.68 38.53
N CYS A 100 -31.24 19.01 38.93
CA CYS A 100 -31.34 17.54 38.99
C CYS A 100 -32.36 17.03 37.97
N GLN A 101 -32.13 15.86 37.35
CA GLN A 101 -33.03 15.24 36.37
C GLN A 101 -33.81 14.06 36.99
N TRP A 102 -35.11 13.97 36.70
CA TRP A 102 -35.98 12.84 37.05
C TRP A 102 -36.23 11.93 35.83
N SER A 103 -36.23 10.62 36.04
CA SER A 103 -36.64 9.64 35.03
C SER A 103 -37.88 8.91 35.51
N ASN A 104 -39.06 9.35 35.08
CA ASN A 104 -40.19 8.46 34.93
C ASN A 104 -40.88 8.73 33.59
N GLY A 105 -41.31 7.65 32.93
CA GLY A 105 -41.53 7.60 31.49
C GLY A 105 -42.37 8.75 30.90
N ASN A 106 -41.91 9.20 29.73
CA ASN A 106 -42.62 10.01 28.73
C ASN A 106 -43.08 11.41 29.15
N SER A 107 -42.15 12.35 29.30
CA SER A 107 -42.32 13.74 28.81
C SER A 107 -41.00 14.50 28.97
N SER A 108 -40.68 15.31 27.96
CA SER A 108 -39.45 16.08 27.84
C SER A 108 -39.69 17.53 28.24
N GLU A 109 -39.79 17.80 29.53
CA GLU A 109 -39.71 19.16 30.09
C GLU A 109 -38.95 19.13 31.42
N PHE A 110 -37.95 20.01 31.55
CA PHE A 110 -37.03 20.09 32.68
C PHE A 110 -37.58 21.05 33.73
N ILE A 111 -37.72 20.62 34.99
CA ILE A 111 -38.03 21.48 36.14
C ILE A 111 -36.99 21.22 37.23
N ALA A 112 -36.28 22.27 37.67
CA ALA A 112 -35.38 22.22 38.81
C ALA A 112 -36.21 22.23 40.11
N VAL A 113 -35.95 21.27 41.01
CA VAL A 113 -36.63 21.19 42.32
C VAL A 113 -35.63 21.49 43.42
N ASP A 114 -35.89 22.54 44.20
CA ASP A 114 -35.25 22.76 45.50
C ASP A 114 -36.07 22.01 46.58
N LEU A 115 -35.43 21.01 47.20
CA LEU A 115 -36.07 20.14 48.18
C LEU A 115 -36.42 20.90 49.48
N ALA A 116 -35.74 22.02 49.78
CA ALA A 116 -36.06 22.84 50.94
C ALA A 116 -37.38 23.60 50.77
N THR A 117 -37.73 23.98 49.54
CA THR A 117 -39.01 24.62 49.21
C THR A 117 -40.15 23.61 49.11
N TYR A 118 -39.89 22.36 48.69
CA TYR A 118 -40.90 21.31 48.56
C TYR A 118 -41.66 21.01 49.88
N CYS A 119 -41.00 21.12 51.03
CA CYS A 119 -41.67 20.94 52.33
C CYS A 119 -42.51 22.14 52.79
N THR A 120 -42.44 23.28 52.10
CA THR A 120 -43.13 24.52 52.50
C THR A 120 -44.19 24.99 51.49
N THR A 121 -44.10 24.60 50.22
CA THR A 121 -45.08 24.94 49.19
C THR A 121 -45.88 23.71 48.75
N SER A 122 -47.19 23.82 48.92
CA SER A 122 -48.21 22.79 48.65
C SER A 122 -48.15 22.17 47.26
N PHE A 123 -48.30 20.84 47.24
CA PHE A 123 -48.91 20.00 46.21
C PHE A 123 -48.56 20.33 44.75
N ASP A 124 -47.45 19.76 44.27
CA ASP A 124 -47.43 19.07 42.98
C ASP A 124 -46.46 17.87 43.04
N SER A 125 -46.87 16.78 42.40
CA SER A 125 -46.69 15.38 42.79
C SER A 125 -45.27 14.79 42.77
N ILE A 126 -44.73 14.44 43.96
CA ILE A 126 -43.87 13.24 44.11
C ILE A 126 -44.78 12.06 44.49
N SER A 127 -45.08 11.17 43.54
CA SER A 127 -45.82 9.93 43.81
C SER A 127 -44.86 8.79 44.13
N CYS A 128 -44.51 8.59 45.41
CA CYS A 128 -43.97 7.31 45.88
C CYS A 128 -45.13 6.32 46.01
N LEU A 129 -45.11 5.21 45.27
CA LEU A 129 -46.20 4.22 45.28
C LEU A 129 -46.17 3.36 46.57
N SER A 130 -45.03 3.30 47.27
CA SER A 130 -44.93 2.69 48.60
C SER A 130 -43.84 3.28 49.50
N ALA A 131 -44.02 3.16 50.83
CA ALA A 131 -43.07 3.66 51.85
C ALA A 131 -41.71 2.93 51.88
N ASN A 132 -41.53 1.87 51.08
CA ASN A 132 -40.28 1.10 50.98
C ASN A 132 -39.54 1.35 49.66
N GLU A 133 -40.02 2.24 48.78
CA GLU A 133 -39.32 2.59 47.54
C GLU A 133 -38.18 3.58 47.80
N THR A 134 -37.04 3.32 47.17
CA THR A 134 -35.90 4.24 47.10
C THR A 134 -35.87 4.90 45.73
N VAL A 135 -35.93 6.23 45.70
CA VAL A 135 -35.81 7.01 44.46
C VAL A 135 -34.35 7.46 44.31
N LEU A 136 -33.83 7.34 43.09
CA LEU A 136 -32.47 7.70 42.74
C LEU A 136 -32.47 9.05 42.03
N LEU A 137 -31.91 10.08 42.65
CA LEU A 137 -31.76 11.41 42.06
C LEU A 137 -30.34 11.57 41.52
N VAL A 138 -30.24 11.94 40.24
CA VAL A 138 -28.97 12.28 39.60
C VAL A 138 -28.93 13.80 39.43
N CYS A 139 -27.98 14.44 40.10
CA CYS A 139 -27.80 15.89 40.06
C CYS A 139 -26.48 16.24 39.38
N ASP A 140 -26.53 17.21 38.47
CA ASP A 140 -25.35 17.74 37.78
C ASP A 140 -24.78 18.95 38.57
N GLU A 141 -23.46 19.06 38.65
CA GLU A 141 -22.81 20.26 39.20
C GLU A 141 -23.03 21.47 38.27
N PRO A 142 -23.15 22.71 38.79
CA PRO A 142 -23.27 23.90 37.94
C PRO A 142 -22.07 24.04 37.00
N ASP A 143 -22.36 24.20 35.70
CA ASP A 143 -21.39 24.20 34.59
C ASP A 143 -20.13 25.04 34.85
N THR A 144 -20.24 26.19 35.53
CA THR A 144 -19.13 27.12 35.73
C THR A 144 -18.04 26.63 36.69
N GLU A 145 -18.39 25.82 37.70
CA GLU A 145 -17.39 25.29 38.64
C GLU A 145 -16.69 24.05 38.07
N PHE A 146 -17.38 23.25 37.25
CA PHE A 146 -16.85 22.04 36.63
C PHE A 146 -15.62 22.32 35.75
N TYR A 147 -15.66 23.33 34.87
CA TYR A 147 -14.54 23.65 33.96
C TYR A 147 -13.29 24.21 34.67
N ILE A 148 -13.43 24.62 35.94
CA ILE A 148 -12.31 25.05 36.80
C ILE A 148 -11.83 23.87 37.68
N GLY A 149 -12.68 22.88 37.88
CA GLY A 149 -12.45 21.72 38.73
C GLY A 149 -11.36 20.76 38.24
N PHE A 150 -10.89 19.93 39.17
CA PHE A 150 -9.85 18.93 38.92
C PHE A 150 -10.25 17.91 37.85
N THR A 151 -11.50 17.44 37.86
CA THR A 151 -12.00 16.41 36.93
C THR A 151 -11.84 16.82 35.47
N PHE A 152 -12.26 18.03 35.12
CA PHE A 152 -12.16 18.57 33.76
C PHE A 152 -10.70 18.66 33.28
N TRP A 153 -9.82 19.27 34.08
CA TRP A 153 -8.42 19.45 33.70
C TRP A 153 -7.63 18.15 33.71
N ALA A 154 -7.89 17.25 34.66
CA ALA A 154 -7.28 15.92 34.69
C ALA A 154 -7.65 15.13 33.42
N PHE A 155 -8.94 15.11 33.06
CA PHE A 155 -9.41 14.48 31.83
C PHE A 155 -8.77 15.11 30.59
N THR A 156 -8.84 16.42 30.46
CA THR A 156 -8.34 17.16 29.28
C THR A 156 -6.83 16.95 29.09
N ILE A 157 -6.04 17.05 30.17
CA ILE A 157 -4.58 16.88 30.11
C ILE A 157 -4.22 15.42 29.80
N LEU A 158 -4.80 14.45 30.50
CA LEU A 158 -4.51 13.03 30.26
C LEU A 158 -4.92 12.62 28.85
N MET A 159 -6.11 13.01 28.39
CA MET A 159 -6.58 12.76 27.02
C MET A 159 -5.63 13.37 25.99
N SER A 160 -5.24 14.62 26.20
CA SER A 160 -4.34 15.33 25.28
C SER A 160 -2.98 14.64 25.20
N LEU A 161 -2.36 14.36 26.35
CA LEU A 161 -1.05 13.70 26.41
C LEU A 161 -1.11 12.27 25.85
N GLY A 162 -2.17 11.51 26.14
CA GLY A 162 -2.39 10.18 25.58
C GLY A 162 -2.59 10.20 24.06
N THR A 163 -3.35 11.17 23.55
CA THR A 163 -3.63 11.30 22.11
C THR A 163 -2.39 11.76 21.34
N ILE A 164 -1.63 12.70 21.91
CA ILE A 164 -0.34 13.15 21.37
C ILE A 164 0.65 11.99 21.37
N GLY A 165 0.81 11.29 22.50
CA GLY A 165 1.73 10.16 22.64
C GLY A 165 1.43 9.03 21.65
N TYR A 166 0.14 8.68 21.48
CA TYR A 166 -0.31 7.70 20.49
C TYR A 166 0.05 8.12 19.05
N ASN A 167 -0.25 9.37 18.68
CA ASN A 167 0.01 9.88 17.34
C ASN A 167 1.51 9.96 17.01
N VAL A 168 2.33 10.38 17.98
CA VAL A 168 3.78 10.44 17.83
C VAL A 168 4.36 9.02 17.74
N SER A 169 3.91 8.09 18.59
CA SER A 169 4.34 6.69 18.58
C SER A 169 4.05 6.00 17.26
N ASN A 170 2.87 6.23 16.66
CA ASN A 170 2.52 5.66 15.36
C ASN A 170 3.48 6.13 14.26
N CYS A 171 3.79 7.43 14.19
CA CYS A 171 4.72 7.96 13.19
C CYS A 171 6.12 7.35 13.32
N ILE A 172 6.61 7.17 14.55
CA ILE A 172 7.91 6.55 14.80
C ILE A 172 7.88 5.06 14.45
N SER A 173 6.80 4.36 14.78
CA SER A 173 6.59 2.95 14.45
C SER A 173 6.58 2.74 12.94
N ASP A 174 5.92 3.63 12.20
CA ASP A 174 5.90 3.61 10.73
C ASP A 174 7.31 3.80 10.15
N ALA A 175 8.07 4.77 10.64
CA ALA A 175 9.46 5.00 10.22
C ALA A 175 10.37 3.80 10.52
N ILE A 176 10.23 3.19 11.70
CA ILE A 176 10.93 1.96 12.07
C ILE A 176 10.55 0.80 11.15
N CYS A 177 9.26 0.65 10.83
CA CYS A 177 8.75 -0.42 9.99
C CYS A 177 9.34 -0.32 8.57
N PHE A 178 9.31 0.88 7.96
CA PHE A 178 9.94 1.13 6.66
C PHE A 178 11.42 0.76 6.67
N TYR A 179 12.14 1.14 7.74
CA TYR A 179 13.55 0.83 7.85
C TYR A 179 13.83 -0.68 7.99
N ILE A 180 13.02 -1.40 8.76
CA ILE A 180 13.15 -2.86 8.94
C ILE A 180 12.87 -3.61 7.63
N LEU A 181 11.90 -3.14 6.83
CA LEU A 181 11.53 -3.78 5.56
C LEU A 181 12.61 -3.63 4.48
N GLY A 182 13.39 -2.55 4.52
CA GLY A 182 14.49 -2.29 3.58
C GLY A 182 14.03 -1.89 2.17
N ASN A 183 15.01 -1.53 1.32
CA ASN A 183 14.75 -1.05 -0.04
C ASN A 183 14.18 -2.17 -0.94
N GLY A 184 13.16 -1.84 -1.74
CA GLY A 184 12.52 -2.78 -2.69
C GLY A 184 11.38 -3.62 -2.10
N CYS A 185 11.04 -3.45 -0.81
CA CYS A 185 9.94 -4.13 -0.14
C CYS A 185 8.77 -3.19 0.24
N GLU A 186 8.64 -2.04 -0.42
CA GLU A 186 7.63 -1.00 -0.13
C GLU A 186 6.19 -1.55 -0.11
N MET A 187 5.87 -2.50 -1.00
CA MET A 187 4.56 -3.16 -1.04
C MET A 187 4.24 -3.96 0.24
N LYS A 188 5.25 -4.40 1.02
CA LYS A 188 5.07 -5.11 2.29
C LYS A 188 4.64 -4.17 3.42
N TYR A 189 4.97 -2.88 3.33
CA TYR A 189 4.49 -1.89 4.31
C TYR A 189 2.97 -1.76 4.26
N GLY A 190 2.40 -1.72 3.05
CA GLY A 190 0.95 -1.74 2.85
C GLY A 190 0.29 -2.94 3.52
N GLN A 191 0.87 -4.15 3.37
CA GLN A 191 0.38 -5.36 4.03
C GLN A 191 0.42 -5.25 5.56
N GLN A 192 1.50 -4.71 6.12
CA GLN A 192 1.61 -4.48 7.57
C GLN A 192 0.53 -3.51 8.08
N ARG A 193 0.24 -2.45 7.31
CA ARG A 193 -0.78 -1.45 7.67
C ARG A 193 -2.20 -2.03 7.61
N VAL A 194 -2.47 -2.93 6.67
CA VAL A 194 -3.74 -3.67 6.59
C VAL A 194 -3.95 -4.50 7.87
N TRP A 195 -2.96 -5.28 8.30
CA TRP A 195 -3.05 -6.06 9.55
C TRP A 195 -3.24 -5.17 10.78
N GLY A 196 -2.58 -4.01 10.83
CA GLY A 196 -2.80 -3.02 11.89
C GLY A 196 -4.25 -2.49 11.92
N THR A 197 -4.84 -2.25 10.75
CA THR A 197 -6.23 -1.76 10.62
C THR A 197 -7.24 -2.83 11.02
N ILE A 198 -7.02 -4.09 10.61
CA ILE A 198 -7.82 -5.25 11.03
C ILE A 198 -7.76 -5.40 12.56
N GLY A 199 -6.57 -5.32 13.15
CA GLY A 199 -6.39 -5.38 14.61
C GLY A 199 -7.10 -4.23 15.34
N PHE A 200 -7.06 -3.01 14.78
CA PHE A 200 -7.81 -1.87 15.31
C PHE A 200 -9.33 -2.14 15.31
N GLY A 201 -9.88 -2.58 14.18
CA GLY A 201 -11.31 -2.88 14.04
C GLY A 201 -11.78 -3.99 14.99
N ILE A 202 -11.06 -5.11 15.05
CA ILE A 202 -11.39 -6.22 15.96
C ILE A 202 -11.32 -5.77 17.41
N SER A 203 -10.27 -5.05 17.81
CA SER A 203 -10.14 -4.59 19.20
C SER A 203 -11.20 -3.54 19.58
N ALA A 204 -11.61 -2.68 18.67
CA ALA A 204 -12.73 -1.75 18.89
C ALA A 204 -14.06 -2.49 19.11
N LEU A 205 -14.35 -3.50 18.29
CA LEU A 205 -15.53 -4.35 18.44
C LEU A 205 -15.53 -5.12 19.76
N LEU A 206 -14.39 -5.71 20.14
CA LEU A 206 -14.22 -6.40 21.42
C LEU A 206 -14.43 -5.44 22.60
N GLY A 207 -13.93 -4.21 22.50
CA GLY A 207 -14.15 -3.17 23.51
C GLY A 207 -15.63 -2.83 23.67
N GLY A 208 -16.33 -2.61 22.55
CA GLY A 208 -17.78 -2.35 22.54
C GLY A 208 -18.58 -3.51 23.15
N PHE A 209 -18.34 -4.73 22.66
CA PHE A 209 -19.01 -5.93 23.15
C PHE A 209 -18.77 -6.16 24.65
N ALA A 210 -17.54 -5.98 25.14
CA ALA A 210 -17.23 -6.14 26.56
C ALA A 210 -17.95 -5.10 27.43
N MET A 211 -18.10 -3.86 26.96
CA MET A 211 -18.90 -2.87 27.66
C MET A 211 -20.38 -3.23 27.66
N ASP A 212 -20.95 -3.66 26.53
CA ASP A 212 -22.36 -4.01 26.45
C ASP A 212 -22.71 -5.26 27.28
N PHE A 213 -21.78 -6.22 27.39
CA PHE A 213 -21.98 -7.46 28.14
C PHE A 213 -21.81 -7.29 29.66
N LEU A 214 -20.88 -6.44 30.11
CA LEU A 214 -20.57 -6.26 31.54
C LEU A 214 -21.39 -5.15 32.22
N ASN A 215 -22.07 -4.31 31.43
CA ASN A 215 -23.03 -3.36 31.96
C ASN A 215 -24.38 -4.06 32.16
N ASP A 216 -24.66 -4.52 33.40
CA ASP A 216 -25.95 -5.10 33.80
C ASP A 216 -27.14 -4.13 33.58
N ASP A 217 -28.37 -4.66 33.51
CA ASP A 217 -29.63 -3.87 33.39
C ASP A 217 -29.74 -2.72 34.42
N VAL A 218 -29.08 -2.85 35.59
CA VAL A 218 -29.06 -1.85 36.65
C VAL A 218 -28.24 -0.60 36.26
N THR A 219 -27.09 -0.73 35.60
CA THR A 219 -26.29 0.43 35.13
C THR A 219 -26.95 1.11 33.93
N GLN A 220 -27.67 0.35 33.10
CA GLN A 220 -28.53 0.92 32.05
C GLN A 220 -29.67 1.77 32.61
N SER A 221 -30.27 1.34 33.73
CA SER A 221 -31.36 2.08 34.39
C SER A 221 -30.93 3.42 35.01
N GLN A 222 -29.64 3.61 35.31
CA GLN A 222 -29.07 4.83 35.90
C GLN A 222 -28.51 5.82 34.87
N GLY A 223 -28.53 5.48 33.57
CA GLY A 223 -28.04 6.35 32.50
C GLY A 223 -26.52 6.56 32.47
N THR A 224 -25.74 5.76 33.21
CA THR A 224 -24.27 5.83 33.26
C THR A 224 -23.67 4.52 32.76
N LYS A 225 -22.90 4.56 31.66
CA LYS A 225 -22.20 3.38 31.14
C LYS A 225 -20.86 3.20 31.83
N ASP A 226 -20.52 1.97 32.22
CA ASP A 226 -19.17 1.66 32.69
C ASP A 226 -18.24 1.41 31.49
N TYR A 227 -17.19 2.23 31.39
CA TYR A 227 -16.16 2.14 30.36
C TYR A 227 -14.94 1.33 30.82
N PHE A 228 -14.86 0.92 32.09
CA PHE A 228 -13.75 0.17 32.66
C PHE A 228 -13.34 -1.07 31.84
N PRO A 229 -14.27 -1.87 31.27
CA PRO A 229 -13.90 -3.02 30.43
C PRO A 229 -13.09 -2.64 29.19
N ALA A 230 -13.49 -1.58 28.49
CA ALA A 230 -12.79 -1.11 27.29
C ALA A 230 -11.38 -0.61 27.61
N PHE A 231 -11.22 0.13 28.72
CA PHE A 231 -9.90 0.58 29.19
C PHE A 231 -9.00 -0.58 29.61
N SER A 232 -9.57 -1.61 30.24
CA SER A 232 -8.85 -2.81 30.67
C SER A 232 -8.31 -3.60 29.46
N ILE A 233 -9.15 -3.84 28.45
CA ILE A 233 -8.74 -4.53 27.20
C ILE A 233 -7.62 -3.75 26.51
N ALA A 234 -7.76 -2.43 26.38
CA ALA A 234 -6.74 -1.61 25.75
C ALA A 234 -5.43 -1.59 26.53
N THR A 235 -5.46 -1.57 27.87
CA THR A 235 -4.26 -1.67 28.72
C THR A 235 -3.55 -3.00 28.50
N LEU A 236 -4.29 -4.11 28.45
CA LEU A 236 -3.73 -5.43 28.14
C LEU A 236 -3.05 -5.45 26.76
N CYS A 237 -3.72 -4.93 25.72
CA CYS A 237 -3.14 -4.84 24.39
C CYS A 237 -1.86 -3.98 24.37
N MET A 238 -1.81 -2.89 25.13
CA MET A 238 -0.62 -2.03 25.24
C MET A 238 0.54 -2.73 25.95
N ILE A 239 0.26 -3.52 26.99
CA ILE A 239 1.29 -4.33 27.66
C ILE A 239 1.90 -5.34 26.67
N ILE A 240 1.06 -6.01 25.89
CA ILE A 240 1.53 -6.95 24.84
C ILE A 240 2.39 -6.22 23.82
N ASP A 241 1.97 -5.04 23.35
CA ASP A 241 2.72 -4.21 22.39
C ASP A 241 4.11 -3.81 22.94
N ILE A 242 4.17 -3.37 24.20
CA ILE A 242 5.43 -3.03 24.87
C ILE A 242 6.36 -4.26 24.95
N LEU A 243 5.83 -5.44 25.31
CA LEU A 243 6.61 -6.68 25.37
C LEU A 243 7.15 -7.09 23.98
N CYS A 244 6.34 -6.93 22.93
CA CYS A 244 6.76 -7.15 21.55
C CYS A 244 7.88 -6.17 21.14
N CYS A 245 7.73 -4.89 21.47
CA CYS A 245 8.72 -3.85 21.18
C CYS A 245 10.06 -4.07 21.92
N ILE A 246 10.03 -4.61 23.14
CA ILE A 246 11.25 -5.00 23.87
C ILE A 246 12.01 -6.10 23.12
N LYS A 247 11.32 -7.08 22.54
CA LYS A 247 11.95 -8.17 21.78
C LYS A 247 12.41 -7.76 20.38
N LEU A 248 11.87 -6.68 19.82
CA LEU A 248 12.23 -6.20 18.49
C LEU A 248 13.71 -5.76 18.43
N LYS A 249 14.47 -6.30 17.48
CA LYS A 249 15.85 -5.89 17.20
C LYS A 249 15.83 -4.74 16.20
N LEU A 250 16.15 -3.54 16.66
CA LEU A 250 16.24 -2.34 15.83
C LEU A 250 17.66 -2.22 15.27
N PRO A 251 17.86 -2.19 13.94
CA PRO A 251 19.18 -1.96 13.38
C PRO A 251 19.63 -0.51 13.65
N PRO A 252 20.95 -0.26 13.76
CA PRO A 252 21.46 1.09 13.93
C PRO A 252 21.09 1.92 12.68
N MET A 253 20.42 3.05 12.88
CA MET A 253 20.03 3.96 11.81
C MET A 253 21.09 5.06 11.61
N PRO A 254 21.35 5.50 10.36
CA PRO A 254 22.34 6.52 10.08
C PRO A 254 21.96 7.86 10.74
N LYS A 255 22.98 8.59 11.18
CA LYS A 255 22.84 9.92 11.78
C LYS A 255 22.61 10.95 10.68
N SER A 256 21.58 11.79 10.79
CA SER A 256 21.50 13.02 9.98
C SER A 256 22.35 14.09 10.65
N GLU A 257 23.28 14.69 9.90
CA GLU A 257 24.18 15.72 10.42
C GLU A 257 23.50 17.08 10.56
N ASN A 258 22.42 17.36 9.81
CA ASN A 258 21.73 18.66 9.81
C ASN A 258 20.21 18.51 9.52
N ILE A 259 19.47 17.93 10.47
CA ILE A 259 18.02 17.64 10.35
C ILE A 259 17.20 18.88 9.95
N SER A 260 17.43 20.04 10.58
CA SER A 260 16.69 21.26 10.29
C SER A 260 16.93 21.79 8.87
N ARG A 261 18.14 21.60 8.34
CA ARG A 261 18.49 21.96 6.96
C ARG A 261 17.83 21.01 5.96
N ASP A 262 17.75 19.73 6.28
CA ASP A 262 17.13 18.73 5.42
C ASP A 262 15.60 18.84 5.41
N ILE A 263 14.98 19.09 6.56
CA ILE A 263 13.55 19.46 6.64
C ILE A 263 13.30 20.77 5.87
N SER A 264 14.16 21.78 6.00
CA SER A 264 14.01 23.04 5.26
C SER A 264 14.12 22.85 3.75
N LYS A 265 15.03 21.98 3.27
CA LYS A 265 15.11 21.63 1.84
C LYS A 265 13.83 20.95 1.37
N LEU A 266 13.29 20.02 2.17
CA LEU A 266 12.07 19.27 1.86
C LEU A 266 10.85 20.20 1.80
N ILE A 267 10.66 21.07 2.80
CA ILE A 267 9.57 22.05 2.83
C ILE A 267 9.71 23.10 1.72
N LYS A 268 10.92 23.36 1.20
CA LYS A 268 11.11 24.27 0.05
C LYS A 268 10.80 23.63 -1.30
N GLN A 269 10.53 22.32 -1.36
CA GLN A 269 10.17 21.67 -2.62
C GLN A 269 8.74 22.07 -3.02
N PRO A 270 8.53 22.60 -4.23
CA PRO A 270 7.24 23.18 -4.63
C PRO A 270 6.10 22.16 -4.55
N HIS A 271 6.35 20.90 -4.94
CA HIS A 271 5.34 19.84 -4.86
C HIS A 271 4.91 19.52 -3.42
N ILE A 272 5.83 19.59 -2.45
CA ILE A 272 5.52 19.35 -1.03
C ILE A 272 4.77 20.53 -0.43
N VAL A 273 5.12 21.76 -0.79
CA VAL A 273 4.37 22.96 -0.39
C VAL A 273 2.96 22.90 -0.94
N THR A 274 2.79 22.59 -2.23
CA THR A 274 1.47 22.44 -2.84
C THR A 274 0.68 21.33 -2.17
N PHE A 275 1.31 20.19 -1.87
CA PHE A 275 0.64 19.09 -1.16
C PHE A 275 0.22 19.47 0.26
N LEU A 276 1.09 20.12 1.04
CA LEU A 276 0.78 20.56 2.41
C LEU A 276 -0.29 21.66 2.42
N PHE A 277 -0.21 22.61 1.50
CA PHE A 277 -1.23 23.65 1.32
C PHE A 277 -2.56 23.03 0.94
N PHE A 278 -2.57 22.13 -0.05
CA PHE A 278 -3.77 21.41 -0.44
C PHE A 278 -4.31 20.60 0.73
N ALA A 279 -3.51 19.79 1.42
CA ALA A 279 -3.96 18.96 2.55
C ALA A 279 -4.60 19.76 3.70
N VAL A 280 -4.17 21.01 3.92
CA VAL A 280 -4.72 21.89 4.97
C VAL A 280 -5.90 22.73 4.45
N PHE A 281 -5.86 23.14 3.19
CA PHE A 281 -6.79 24.10 2.60
C PHE A 281 -7.53 23.54 1.38
N VAL A 282 -7.79 22.22 1.32
CA VAL A 282 -8.41 21.60 0.13
C VAL A 282 -9.66 22.36 -0.29
N GLU A 283 -10.51 22.71 0.66
CA GLU A 283 -11.73 23.49 0.41
C GLU A 283 -11.42 24.86 -0.22
N HIS A 284 -10.48 25.62 0.33
CA HIS A 284 -10.09 26.93 -0.22
C HIS A 284 -9.41 26.78 -1.57
N ALA A 285 -8.49 25.81 -1.73
CA ALA A 285 -7.80 25.56 -2.98
C ALA A 285 -8.77 25.16 -4.11
N VAL A 286 -9.79 24.34 -3.80
CA VAL A 286 -10.83 23.95 -4.76
C VAL A 286 -11.75 25.14 -5.08
N ARG A 287 -12.12 25.94 -4.09
CA ARG A 287 -12.91 27.17 -4.30
C ARG A 287 -12.14 28.22 -5.13
N ASP A 288 -10.86 28.42 -4.85
CA ASP A 288 -9.97 29.36 -5.54
C ASP A 288 -9.69 28.92 -6.99
N TYR A 289 -9.58 27.61 -7.23
CA TYR A 289 -9.46 27.07 -8.58
C TYR A 289 -10.69 27.42 -9.44
N GLY A 290 -11.87 27.58 -8.82
CA GLY A 290 -13.05 28.20 -9.43
C GLY A 290 -13.61 27.47 -10.66
N HIS A 291 -13.21 26.21 -10.88
CA HIS A 291 -13.60 25.46 -12.06
C HIS A 291 -14.98 24.84 -11.86
N PRO A 292 -15.96 25.06 -12.77
CA PRO A 292 -17.35 24.64 -12.56
C PRO A 292 -17.51 23.11 -12.42
N GLU A 293 -16.55 22.37 -12.97
CA GLU A 293 -16.51 20.90 -12.93
C GLU A 293 -15.77 20.32 -11.71
N LEU A 294 -15.21 21.16 -10.84
CA LEU A 294 -14.53 20.77 -9.61
C LEU A 294 -15.10 21.55 -8.43
N THR A 295 -15.97 20.94 -7.64
CA THR A 295 -16.67 21.63 -6.55
C THR A 295 -16.42 20.97 -5.21
N TRP A 296 -16.42 21.77 -4.15
CA TRP A 296 -16.39 21.29 -2.77
C TRP A 296 -17.80 21.37 -2.21
N SER A 297 -18.34 20.26 -1.70
CA SER A 297 -19.67 20.26 -1.09
C SER A 297 -19.64 20.79 0.35
N ASN A 298 -20.79 21.28 0.81
CA ASN A 298 -20.97 21.76 2.20
C ASN A 298 -20.76 20.64 3.25
N GLU A 299 -20.79 19.37 2.83
CA GLU A 299 -20.52 18.19 3.66
C GLU A 299 -19.03 17.81 3.70
N GLY A 300 -18.15 18.60 3.09
CA GLY A 300 -16.70 18.32 3.07
C GLY A 300 -16.25 17.32 2.01
N ILE A 301 -17.08 17.05 0.99
CA ILE A 301 -16.79 16.08 -0.09
C ILE A 301 -16.36 16.82 -1.36
N LEU A 302 -15.23 16.40 -1.94
CA LEU A 302 -14.78 16.82 -3.27
C LEU A 302 -15.65 16.18 -4.36
N LYS A 303 -16.24 17.00 -5.22
CA LYS A 303 -17.05 16.57 -6.38
C LYS A 303 -16.29 16.91 -7.66
N ILE A 304 -16.03 15.89 -8.46
CA ILE A 304 -15.38 16.00 -9.77
C ILE A 304 -16.41 15.61 -10.82
N HIS A 305 -16.68 16.49 -11.78
CA HIS A 305 -17.60 16.21 -12.87
C HIS A 305 -17.00 15.17 -13.82
N PRO A 306 -17.80 14.28 -14.43
CA PRO A 306 -17.29 13.23 -15.31
C PRO A 306 -16.42 13.71 -16.49
N SER A 307 -16.70 14.89 -17.06
CA SER A 307 -15.89 15.47 -18.15
C SER A 307 -14.47 15.81 -17.69
N LEU A 308 -14.32 16.47 -16.53
CA LEU A 308 -13.01 16.75 -15.95
C LEU A 308 -12.28 15.45 -15.56
N MET A 309 -13.03 14.47 -15.05
CA MET A 309 -12.47 13.14 -14.79
C MET A 309 -11.95 12.47 -16.08
N PHE A 310 -12.69 12.57 -17.18
CA PHE A 310 -12.26 12.06 -18.48
C PHE A 310 -11.00 12.77 -18.99
N GLN A 311 -10.92 14.10 -18.87
CA GLN A 311 -9.74 14.89 -19.25
C GLN A 311 -8.48 14.44 -18.50
N LEU A 312 -8.59 14.03 -17.23
CA LEU A 312 -7.45 13.48 -16.48
C LEU A 312 -6.91 12.19 -17.11
N PHE A 313 -7.77 11.36 -17.69
CA PHE A 313 -7.37 10.09 -18.33
C PHE A 313 -6.97 10.25 -19.80
N GLN A 314 -7.40 11.32 -20.47
CA GLN A 314 -7.19 11.54 -21.90
C GLN A 314 -5.73 11.37 -22.36
N PRO A 315 -4.70 11.96 -21.70
CA PRO A 315 -3.30 11.78 -22.12
C PRO A 315 -2.83 10.31 -22.06
N THR A 316 -3.41 9.52 -21.16
CA THR A 316 -3.10 8.09 -21.03
C THR A 316 -3.77 7.30 -22.16
N LEU A 317 -5.03 7.61 -22.47
CA LEU A 317 -5.79 6.97 -23.54
C LEU A 317 -5.19 7.24 -24.93
N GLU A 318 -4.76 8.48 -25.17
CA GLU A 318 -4.08 8.89 -26.41
C GLU A 318 -2.80 8.08 -26.61
N LYS A 319 -1.93 8.01 -25.59
CA LYS A 319 -0.69 7.22 -25.64
C LYS A 319 -0.93 5.72 -25.88
N ILE A 320 -1.97 5.15 -25.27
CA ILE A 320 -2.35 3.74 -25.51
C ILE A 320 -2.78 3.56 -26.97
N THR A 321 -3.61 4.47 -27.48
CA THR A 321 -4.09 4.45 -28.87
C THR A 321 -2.93 4.57 -29.85
N GLU A 322 -2.04 5.53 -29.66
CA GLU A 322 -0.83 5.71 -30.48
C GLU A 322 0.05 4.45 -30.49
N HIS A 323 0.20 3.80 -29.33
CA HIS A 323 0.99 2.58 -29.23
C HIS A 323 0.35 1.41 -29.98
N ILE A 324 -0.97 1.22 -29.83
CA ILE A 324 -1.72 0.20 -30.58
C ILE A 324 -1.59 0.47 -32.09
N GLU A 325 -1.75 1.72 -32.51
CA GLU A 325 -1.58 2.13 -33.91
C GLU A 325 -0.19 1.77 -34.46
N ALA A 326 0.86 2.07 -33.69
CA ALA A 326 2.23 1.76 -34.07
C ALA A 326 2.46 0.25 -34.24
N VAL A 327 1.82 -0.60 -33.42
CA VAL A 327 1.89 -2.05 -33.54
C VAL A 327 1.11 -2.55 -34.76
N LEU A 328 -0.12 -2.10 -34.94
CA LEU A 328 -0.98 -2.47 -36.08
C LEU A 328 -0.37 -2.06 -37.43
N SER A 329 0.34 -0.93 -37.46
CA SER A 329 1.04 -0.42 -38.64
C SER A 329 2.46 -0.98 -38.80
N SER A 330 2.92 -1.84 -37.90
CA SER A 330 4.32 -2.32 -37.92
C SER A 330 4.57 -3.33 -39.05
N ARG A 331 5.60 -3.08 -39.87
CA ARG A 331 6.06 -4.01 -40.93
C ARG A 331 6.74 -5.27 -40.40
N ARG A 332 6.78 -5.48 -39.08
CA ARG A 332 7.39 -6.67 -38.45
C ARG A 332 6.49 -7.90 -38.58
N LEU A 333 5.21 -7.69 -38.86
CA LEU A 333 4.22 -8.74 -39.02
C LEU A 333 3.92 -8.88 -40.52
N ASP A 334 4.17 -10.06 -41.08
CA ASP A 334 3.86 -10.34 -42.48
C ASP A 334 2.33 -10.55 -42.67
N ASP A 335 1.60 -10.83 -41.58
CA ASP A 335 0.16 -11.09 -41.55
C ASP A 335 -0.61 -9.94 -40.88
N ALA A 336 -1.82 -9.68 -41.36
CA ALA A 336 -2.74 -8.73 -40.74
C ALA A 336 -3.23 -9.25 -39.37
N ILE A 337 -3.18 -8.40 -38.35
CA ILE A 337 -3.73 -8.72 -37.02
C ILE A 337 -5.27 -8.74 -37.12
N SER A 338 -5.89 -9.87 -36.82
CA SER A 338 -7.36 -10.00 -36.84
C SER A 338 -8.02 -9.72 -35.49
N TYR A 339 -7.32 -9.97 -34.37
CA TYR A 339 -7.90 -9.93 -33.03
C TYR A 339 -7.09 -9.05 -32.08
N LEU A 340 -7.79 -8.28 -31.25
CA LEU A 340 -7.21 -7.51 -30.15
C LEU A 340 -7.87 -7.93 -28.85
N PHE A 341 -7.09 -8.45 -27.91
CA PHE A 341 -7.57 -8.86 -26.59
C PHE A 341 -7.25 -7.78 -25.56
N LEU A 342 -8.29 -7.29 -24.86
CA LEU A 342 -8.13 -6.27 -23.83
C LEU A 342 -8.15 -6.95 -22.45
N VAL A 343 -7.00 -7.01 -21.78
CA VAL A 343 -6.77 -7.77 -20.52
C VAL A 343 -6.08 -6.91 -19.45
N GLY A 344 -6.10 -7.35 -18.19
CA GLY A 344 -5.52 -6.61 -17.06
C GLY A 344 -6.53 -5.72 -16.34
N GLY A 345 -6.17 -5.19 -15.15
CA GLY A 345 -7.13 -4.45 -14.31
C GLY A 345 -7.66 -3.17 -14.95
N PHE A 346 -6.83 -2.41 -15.65
CA PHE A 346 -7.26 -1.16 -16.29
C PHE A 346 -8.24 -1.39 -17.44
N SER A 347 -8.25 -2.60 -18.01
CA SER A 347 -9.20 -3.03 -19.03
C SER A 347 -10.64 -3.15 -18.53
N GLU A 348 -10.88 -3.05 -17.22
CA GLU A 348 -12.24 -2.93 -16.64
C GLU A 348 -12.82 -1.52 -16.85
N SER A 349 -11.98 -0.52 -17.15
CA SER A 349 -12.42 0.84 -17.40
C SER A 349 -13.28 0.93 -18.67
N GLN A 350 -14.54 1.35 -18.51
CA GLN A 350 -15.45 1.57 -19.64
C GLN A 350 -14.89 2.64 -20.60
N ILE A 351 -14.30 3.70 -20.06
CA ILE A 351 -13.67 4.78 -20.83
C ILE A 351 -12.58 4.22 -21.77
N LEU A 352 -11.74 3.32 -21.26
CA LEU A 352 -10.70 2.68 -22.07
C LEU A 352 -11.30 1.76 -23.13
N GLN A 353 -12.29 0.94 -22.75
CA GLN A 353 -12.95 0.01 -23.66
C GLN A 353 -13.61 0.74 -24.83
N GLU A 354 -14.33 1.83 -24.57
CA GLU A 354 -14.98 2.66 -25.57
C GLU A 354 -13.95 3.32 -26.48
N THR A 355 -12.91 3.96 -25.91
CA THR A 355 -11.85 4.61 -26.70
C THR A 355 -11.16 3.63 -27.67
N ILE A 356 -10.86 2.41 -27.21
CA ILE A 356 -10.23 1.38 -28.07
C ILE A 356 -11.23 0.89 -29.12
N LYS A 357 -12.51 0.70 -28.76
CA LYS A 357 -13.54 0.29 -29.72
C LYS A 357 -13.72 1.33 -30.82
N ASP A 358 -13.83 2.60 -30.47
CA ASP A 358 -14.07 3.68 -31.43
C ASP A 358 -12.90 3.81 -32.42
N ASN A 359 -11.67 3.66 -31.93
CA ASN A 359 -10.47 3.80 -32.75
C ASN A 359 -10.13 2.55 -33.60
N PHE A 360 -10.49 1.34 -33.15
CA PHE A 360 -9.94 0.10 -33.74
C PHE A 360 -10.97 -0.95 -34.19
N SER A 361 -12.26 -0.83 -33.86
CA SER A 361 -13.26 -1.87 -34.20
C SER A 361 -13.41 -2.10 -35.71
N ASN A 362 -13.07 -1.11 -36.54
CA ASN A 362 -13.14 -1.22 -37.99
C ASN A 362 -11.99 -2.06 -38.60
N ARG A 363 -10.90 -2.29 -37.85
CA ARG A 363 -9.70 -3.01 -38.34
C ARG A 363 -9.47 -4.34 -37.65
N VAL A 364 -9.82 -4.45 -36.37
CA VAL A 364 -9.57 -5.64 -35.55
C VAL A 364 -10.80 -6.02 -34.74
N HIS A 365 -10.99 -7.32 -34.54
CA HIS A 365 -12.04 -7.81 -33.66
C HIS A 365 -11.59 -7.71 -32.21
N ILE A 366 -12.23 -6.83 -31.45
CA ILE A 366 -11.87 -6.56 -30.05
C ILE A 366 -12.61 -7.52 -29.13
N ILE A 367 -11.85 -8.31 -28.37
CA ILE A 367 -12.35 -9.27 -27.40
C ILE A 367 -12.02 -8.79 -25.99
N ILE A 368 -13.04 -8.69 -25.15
CA ILE A 368 -12.92 -8.33 -23.73
C ILE A 368 -13.39 -9.55 -22.91
N PRO A 369 -12.46 -10.34 -22.35
CA PRO A 369 -12.82 -11.53 -21.57
C PRO A 369 -13.65 -11.22 -20.32
N GLN A 370 -14.43 -12.19 -19.85
CA GLN A 370 -15.04 -12.08 -18.52
C GLN A 370 -13.97 -12.18 -17.43
N ALA A 371 -13.99 -11.24 -16.48
CA ALA A 371 -12.93 -11.04 -15.48
C ALA A 371 -11.55 -10.75 -16.13
N VAL A 372 -11.45 -9.64 -16.85
CA VAL A 372 -10.22 -9.18 -17.54
C VAL A 372 -8.99 -9.09 -16.62
N SER A 373 -9.19 -8.72 -15.35
CA SER A 373 -8.14 -8.65 -14.33
C SER A 373 -7.52 -10.01 -14.00
N LEU A 374 -8.30 -11.10 -14.10
CA LEU A 374 -7.84 -12.47 -13.80
C LEU A 374 -7.40 -13.26 -15.03
N SER A 375 -7.61 -12.73 -16.24
CA SER A 375 -7.42 -13.47 -17.49
C SER A 375 -5.98 -13.96 -17.67
N VAL A 376 -4.99 -13.12 -17.34
CA VAL A 376 -3.57 -13.48 -17.41
C VAL A 376 -3.22 -14.57 -16.40
N LEU A 377 -3.69 -14.44 -15.16
CA LEU A 377 -3.44 -15.42 -14.10
C LEU A 377 -4.05 -16.78 -14.45
N LYS A 378 -5.31 -16.81 -14.88
CA LYS A 378 -5.99 -18.03 -15.31
C LYS A 378 -5.24 -18.71 -16.45
N GLY A 379 -4.81 -17.94 -17.46
CA GLY A 379 -3.99 -18.45 -18.56
C GLY A 379 -2.66 -19.04 -18.05
N GLY A 380 -2.00 -18.38 -17.10
CA GLY A 380 -0.78 -18.88 -16.48
C GLY A 380 -0.97 -20.19 -15.71
N VAL A 381 -2.06 -20.32 -14.95
CA VAL A 381 -2.40 -21.56 -14.24
C VAL A 381 -2.71 -22.69 -15.23
N LEU A 382 -3.51 -22.43 -16.26
CA LEU A 382 -3.81 -23.42 -17.30
C LEU A 382 -2.55 -23.89 -18.04
N TYR A 383 -1.65 -22.96 -18.35
CA TYR A 383 -0.36 -23.30 -18.94
C TYR A 383 0.52 -24.11 -17.98
N GLY A 384 0.53 -23.80 -16.69
CA GLY A 384 1.23 -24.58 -15.67
C GLY A 384 0.70 -26.00 -15.51
N LEU A 385 -0.62 -26.19 -15.66
CA LEU A 385 -1.26 -27.51 -15.64
C LEU A 385 -0.97 -28.32 -16.90
N ASN A 386 -0.99 -27.67 -18.07
CA ASN A 386 -0.72 -28.32 -19.35
C ASN A 386 0.06 -27.39 -20.30
N PRO A 387 1.40 -27.46 -20.30
CA PRO A 387 2.24 -26.66 -21.21
C PRO A 387 1.99 -26.94 -22.69
N SER A 388 1.48 -28.13 -23.04
CA SER A 388 1.20 -28.56 -24.41
C SER A 388 0.03 -27.81 -25.07
N VAL A 389 -0.70 -26.97 -24.33
CA VAL A 389 -1.72 -26.06 -24.87
C VAL A 389 -1.12 -25.08 -25.89
N VAL A 390 0.15 -24.69 -25.72
CA VAL A 390 0.84 -23.82 -26.68
C VAL A 390 1.60 -24.68 -27.68
N THR A 391 1.08 -24.83 -28.90
CA THR A 391 1.67 -25.71 -29.92
C THR A 391 2.85 -25.07 -30.66
N SER A 392 2.82 -23.75 -30.84
CA SER A 392 3.89 -23.00 -31.51
C SER A 392 3.95 -21.55 -31.01
N ARG A 393 5.11 -20.91 -31.22
CA ARG A 393 5.34 -19.49 -30.95
C ARG A 393 6.03 -18.86 -32.16
N ARG A 394 5.80 -17.56 -32.40
CA ARG A 394 6.57 -16.80 -33.38
C ARG A 394 7.79 -16.19 -32.71
N VAL A 395 8.96 -16.44 -33.27
CA VAL A 395 10.22 -15.91 -32.73
C VAL A 395 10.28 -14.40 -32.97
N THR A 396 10.63 -13.62 -31.96
CA THR A 396 10.65 -12.14 -32.06
C THR A 396 11.90 -11.59 -32.74
N HIS A 397 12.99 -12.36 -32.73
CA HIS A 397 14.29 -11.98 -33.30
C HIS A 397 14.78 -13.04 -34.28
N THR A 398 15.54 -12.59 -35.26
CA THR A 398 16.40 -13.43 -36.07
C THR A 398 17.62 -13.80 -35.23
N TYR A 399 17.85 -15.09 -35.02
CA TYR A 399 19.05 -15.58 -34.32
C TYR A 399 20.03 -16.18 -35.31
N GLY A 400 21.31 -15.84 -35.12
CA GLY A 400 22.38 -16.31 -35.98
C GLY A 400 23.71 -16.47 -35.26
N LEU A 401 24.69 -17.04 -35.95
CA LEU A 401 26.07 -17.12 -35.48
C LEU A 401 26.95 -16.13 -36.24
N GLY A 402 27.92 -15.55 -35.54
CA GLY A 402 29.02 -14.85 -36.20
C GLY A 402 29.99 -15.87 -36.77
N VAL A 403 30.13 -15.91 -38.10
CA VAL A 403 30.97 -16.88 -38.80
C VAL A 403 31.90 -16.20 -39.81
N VAL A 404 32.90 -16.95 -40.24
CA VAL A 404 33.74 -16.60 -41.39
C VAL A 404 33.35 -17.48 -42.57
N LYS A 405 33.24 -16.89 -43.77
CA LYS A 405 32.93 -17.61 -45.01
C LYS A 405 33.97 -17.34 -46.09
N PRO A 406 34.12 -18.20 -47.11
CA PRO A 406 34.92 -17.86 -48.29
C PRO A 406 34.48 -16.53 -48.90
N PHE A 407 35.43 -15.67 -49.24
CA PHE A 407 35.12 -14.35 -49.81
C PHE A 407 34.68 -14.48 -51.28
N LEU A 408 33.52 -13.91 -51.62
CA LEU A 408 32.99 -13.89 -52.98
C LEU A 408 33.07 -12.46 -53.53
N ASN A 409 33.86 -12.29 -54.59
CA ASN A 409 33.99 -11.00 -55.27
C ASN A 409 32.63 -10.54 -55.83
N GLY A 410 32.28 -9.27 -55.61
CA GLY A 410 31.03 -8.67 -56.09
C GLY A 410 29.81 -8.91 -55.19
N ILE A 411 29.91 -9.81 -54.20
CA ILE A 411 28.85 -10.04 -53.20
C ILE A 411 29.26 -9.48 -51.84
N HIS A 412 30.47 -9.82 -51.38
CA HIS A 412 30.94 -9.40 -50.05
C HIS A 412 31.65 -8.04 -50.09
N PRO A 413 31.42 -7.16 -49.08
CA PRO A 413 32.12 -5.90 -48.95
C PRO A 413 33.63 -6.09 -48.77
N ILE A 414 34.44 -5.27 -49.46
CA ILE A 414 35.91 -5.39 -49.45
C ILE A 414 36.50 -5.12 -48.05
N ASP A 415 35.86 -4.28 -47.24
CA ASP A 415 36.25 -4.00 -45.86
C ASP A 415 36.11 -5.23 -44.92
N LYS A 416 35.34 -6.23 -45.32
CA LYS A 416 35.20 -7.52 -44.61
C LYS A 416 36.16 -8.60 -45.12
N LEU A 417 37.02 -8.31 -46.10
CA LEU A 417 37.99 -9.25 -46.65
C LEU A 417 39.19 -9.42 -45.71
N VAL A 418 39.49 -10.67 -45.34
CA VAL A 418 40.70 -11.05 -44.62
C VAL A 418 41.40 -12.20 -45.35
N ILE A 419 42.70 -12.08 -45.58
CA ILE A 419 43.51 -13.13 -46.21
C ILE A 419 44.28 -13.87 -45.11
N ARG A 420 44.03 -15.18 -44.98
CA ARG A 420 44.74 -16.06 -44.02
C ARG A 420 45.09 -17.39 -44.69
N GLY A 421 46.35 -17.79 -44.58
CA GLY A 421 46.84 -19.03 -45.17
C GLY A 421 46.70 -19.10 -46.71
N GLY A 422 46.79 -17.94 -47.38
CA GLY A 422 46.61 -17.85 -48.84
C GLY A 422 45.15 -17.89 -49.32
N GLN A 423 44.18 -18.09 -48.41
CA GLN A 423 42.75 -18.08 -48.73
C GLN A 423 42.10 -16.75 -48.34
N ARG A 424 41.09 -16.34 -49.13
CA ARG A 424 40.30 -15.13 -48.93
C ARG A 424 39.04 -15.45 -48.14
N TRP A 425 38.86 -14.80 -47.00
CA TRP A 425 37.74 -14.97 -46.09
C TRP A 425 36.95 -13.68 -45.93
N CYS A 426 35.63 -13.79 -45.79
CA CYS A 426 34.75 -12.73 -45.33
C CYS A 426 34.51 -12.93 -43.84
N VAL A 427 34.87 -11.94 -43.04
CA VAL A 427 34.63 -11.94 -41.59
C VAL A 427 33.28 -11.32 -41.25
N ASP A 428 32.85 -11.48 -40.00
CA ASP A 428 31.65 -10.87 -39.42
C ASP A 428 30.32 -11.27 -40.07
N VAL A 429 30.27 -12.38 -40.81
CA VAL A 429 29.03 -12.81 -41.46
C VAL A 429 28.04 -13.30 -40.40
N LEU A 430 26.81 -12.77 -40.43
CA LEU A 430 25.71 -13.26 -39.61
C LEU A 430 25.02 -14.43 -40.32
N GLU A 431 25.36 -15.65 -39.92
CA GLU A 431 24.70 -16.85 -40.42
C GLU A 431 23.41 -17.11 -39.63
N ARG A 432 22.27 -16.80 -40.24
CA ARG A 432 20.94 -16.99 -39.65
C ARG A 432 20.63 -18.47 -39.42
N LEU A 433 20.17 -18.82 -38.24
CA LEU A 433 19.58 -20.14 -37.94
C LEU A 433 18.06 -20.09 -37.99
N VAL A 434 17.46 -19.05 -37.44
CA VAL A 434 16.00 -18.82 -37.42
C VAL A 434 15.73 -17.35 -37.70
N GLU A 435 14.59 -17.05 -38.33
CA GLU A 435 14.21 -15.68 -38.70
C GLU A 435 13.12 -15.12 -37.78
N SER A 436 13.17 -13.80 -37.56
CA SER A 436 12.08 -13.10 -36.87
C SER A 436 10.75 -13.33 -37.59
N GLY A 437 9.71 -13.66 -36.82
CA GLY A 437 8.38 -14.03 -37.31
C GLY A 437 8.19 -15.51 -37.62
N GLN A 438 9.26 -16.31 -37.71
CA GLN A 438 9.17 -17.75 -37.96
C GLN A 438 8.44 -18.46 -36.83
N ALA A 439 7.49 -19.34 -37.17
CA ALA A 439 6.81 -20.18 -36.21
C ALA A 439 7.71 -21.35 -35.78
N VAL A 440 7.90 -21.52 -34.47
CA VAL A 440 8.64 -22.63 -33.87
C VAL A 440 7.74 -23.42 -32.92
N THR A 441 7.77 -24.74 -33.01
CA THR A 441 7.05 -25.63 -32.09
C THR A 441 7.82 -25.81 -30.78
N LEU A 442 7.12 -26.17 -29.70
CA LEU A 442 7.78 -26.47 -28.43
C LEU A 442 8.73 -27.66 -28.58
N GLY A 443 9.99 -27.46 -28.17
CA GLY A 443 11.06 -28.45 -28.30
C GLY A 443 11.67 -28.52 -29.70
N GLN A 444 11.29 -27.64 -30.63
CA GLN A 444 11.90 -27.60 -31.95
C GLN A 444 13.39 -27.29 -31.83
N VAL A 445 14.19 -28.10 -32.52
CA VAL A 445 15.64 -27.93 -32.63
C VAL A 445 15.97 -27.46 -34.02
N VAL A 446 16.60 -26.29 -34.12
CA VAL A 446 17.12 -25.75 -35.37
C VAL A 446 18.64 -25.87 -35.34
N SER A 447 19.20 -26.68 -36.23
CA SER A 447 20.63 -26.99 -36.22
C SER A 447 21.33 -26.67 -37.54
N LYS A 448 22.61 -26.30 -37.45
CA LYS A 448 23.52 -26.13 -38.57
C LYS A 448 24.89 -26.74 -38.25
N LYS A 449 25.58 -27.17 -39.30
CA LYS A 449 26.89 -27.81 -39.23
C LYS A 449 27.98 -26.80 -39.58
N TYR A 450 29.06 -26.82 -38.82
CA TYR A 450 30.20 -25.92 -38.98
C TYR A 450 31.52 -26.71 -38.92
N THR A 451 32.55 -26.16 -39.52
CA THR A 451 33.92 -26.70 -39.48
C THR A 451 34.87 -25.66 -38.88
N PRO A 452 35.87 -26.08 -38.09
CA PRO A 452 36.90 -25.17 -37.60
C PRO A 452 37.65 -24.48 -38.75
N ALA A 453 38.01 -23.22 -38.56
CA ALA A 453 38.75 -22.44 -39.57
C ALA A 453 40.19 -22.93 -39.76
N SER A 454 40.77 -23.59 -38.75
CA SER A 454 42.09 -24.24 -38.85
C SER A 454 42.09 -25.59 -38.16
N LEU A 455 42.76 -26.56 -38.80
CA LEU A 455 42.92 -27.94 -38.32
C LEU A 455 43.72 -28.03 -37.00
N GLN A 456 44.44 -26.98 -36.63
CA GLN A 456 45.31 -26.94 -35.44
C GLN A 456 44.65 -26.26 -34.24
N GLN A 457 43.42 -25.75 -34.37
CA GLN A 457 42.73 -25.06 -33.28
C GLN A 457 42.44 -26.03 -32.13
N SER A 458 42.85 -25.65 -30.91
CA SER A 458 42.57 -26.38 -29.68
C SER A 458 41.27 -25.95 -28.99
N GLU A 459 40.68 -24.84 -29.43
CA GLU A 459 39.42 -24.30 -28.92
C GLU A 459 38.68 -23.59 -30.06
N ILE A 460 37.34 -23.65 -30.04
CA ILE A 460 36.47 -22.83 -30.87
C ILE A 460 35.50 -22.03 -30.00
N VAL A 461 35.32 -20.77 -30.38
CA VAL A 461 34.40 -19.83 -29.74
C VAL A 461 33.30 -19.48 -30.73
N LEU A 462 32.07 -19.85 -30.42
CA LEU A 462 30.89 -19.60 -31.24
C LEU A 462 30.04 -18.54 -30.55
N GLN A 463 29.82 -17.42 -31.23
CA GLN A 463 29.07 -16.28 -30.71
C GLN A 463 27.68 -16.25 -31.35
N VAL A 464 26.65 -16.22 -30.50
CA VAL A 464 25.25 -16.14 -30.94
C VAL A 464 24.80 -14.68 -30.90
N TYR A 465 24.15 -14.25 -31.97
CA TYR A 465 23.67 -12.89 -32.17
C TYR A 465 22.16 -12.89 -32.41
N ALA A 466 21.52 -11.79 -31.99
CA ALA A 466 20.11 -11.53 -32.18
C ALA A 466 19.90 -10.17 -32.88
N THR A 467 18.89 -10.10 -33.74
CA THR A 467 18.45 -8.85 -34.35
C THR A 467 16.98 -8.91 -34.74
N VAL A 468 16.30 -7.77 -34.74
CA VAL A 468 14.92 -7.68 -35.25
C VAL A 468 14.89 -7.56 -36.78
N SER A 469 16.01 -7.22 -37.41
CA SER A 469 16.08 -7.07 -38.87
C SER A 469 16.12 -8.43 -39.57
N LYS A 470 15.22 -8.65 -40.52
CA LYS A 470 15.29 -9.81 -41.44
C LYS A 470 16.41 -9.67 -42.48
N ASN A 471 16.86 -8.43 -42.73
CA ASN A 471 17.81 -8.10 -43.80
C ASN A 471 19.26 -7.98 -43.32
N ALA A 472 19.53 -8.16 -42.02
CA ALA A 472 20.90 -8.12 -41.50
C ALA A 472 21.74 -9.25 -42.08
N GLN A 473 22.93 -8.92 -42.57
CA GLN A 473 23.89 -9.82 -43.19
C GLN A 473 25.18 -9.96 -42.37
N PHE A 474 25.53 -8.95 -41.57
CA PHE A 474 26.76 -8.93 -40.78
C PHE A 474 26.46 -8.71 -39.30
N ILE A 475 27.34 -9.22 -38.43
CA ILE A 475 27.26 -9.00 -36.98
C ILE A 475 27.56 -7.55 -36.58
N THR A 476 28.10 -6.76 -37.51
CA THR A 476 28.34 -5.31 -37.35
C THR A 476 27.20 -4.46 -37.87
N ASP A 477 26.13 -5.06 -38.39
CA ASP A 477 24.97 -4.30 -38.88
C ASP A 477 24.24 -3.62 -37.71
N PRO A 478 23.54 -2.50 -37.97
CA PRO A 478 22.78 -1.80 -36.93
C PRO A 478 21.75 -2.72 -36.26
N ASN A 479 21.64 -2.62 -34.93
CA ASN A 479 20.71 -3.41 -34.10
C ASN A 479 20.98 -4.93 -34.12
N VAL A 480 22.20 -5.35 -34.43
CA VAL A 480 22.68 -6.71 -34.16
C VAL A 480 23.47 -6.70 -32.86
N HIS A 481 23.06 -7.52 -31.89
CA HIS A 481 23.71 -7.63 -30.58
C HIS A 481 24.01 -9.08 -30.25
N LYS A 482 25.07 -9.29 -29.46
CA LYS A 482 25.49 -10.62 -29.02
C LYS A 482 24.63 -11.04 -27.83
N CYS A 483 23.99 -12.19 -27.91
CA CYS A 483 23.12 -12.74 -26.86
C CYS A 483 23.64 -14.05 -26.26
N GLY A 484 24.71 -14.64 -26.81
CA GLY A 484 25.24 -15.90 -26.30
C GLY A 484 26.68 -16.20 -26.69
N LEU A 485 27.31 -17.11 -25.95
CA LEU A 485 28.67 -17.59 -26.17
C LEU A 485 28.78 -19.08 -25.87
N LEU A 486 29.26 -19.86 -26.84
CA LEU A 486 29.59 -21.27 -26.68
C LEU A 486 31.10 -21.43 -26.88
N ARG A 487 31.78 -22.02 -25.89
CA ARG A 487 33.22 -22.31 -25.92
C ARG A 487 33.43 -23.81 -25.88
N LEU A 488 33.95 -24.38 -26.96
CA LEU A 488 34.14 -25.82 -27.10
C LEU A 488 35.63 -26.12 -27.25
N GLN A 489 36.16 -27.00 -26.40
CA GLN A 489 37.54 -27.46 -26.52
C GLN A 489 37.65 -28.48 -27.65
N LEU A 490 38.75 -28.41 -28.39
CA LEU A 490 39.01 -29.23 -29.56
C LEU A 490 40.25 -30.10 -29.32
N PRO A 491 40.14 -31.25 -28.62
CA PRO A 491 41.25 -32.17 -28.45
C PRO A 491 41.84 -32.63 -29.79
N LYS A 492 43.14 -32.93 -29.81
CA LYS A 492 43.88 -33.37 -31.00
C LYS A 492 43.29 -34.67 -31.54
N GLN A 493 42.82 -34.64 -32.78
CA GLN A 493 42.26 -35.79 -33.46
C GLN A 493 43.38 -36.57 -34.19
N LYS A 494 43.35 -37.90 -34.14
CA LYS A 494 44.29 -38.78 -34.87
C LYS A 494 43.87 -39.04 -36.33
N ASP A 495 42.63 -38.68 -36.67
CA ASP A 495 41.96 -39.04 -37.91
C ASP A 495 41.95 -37.86 -38.90
N ILE A 496 42.04 -38.15 -40.22
CA ILE A 496 42.21 -37.13 -41.29
C ILE A 496 40.86 -36.48 -41.71
N LYS A 497 39.73 -36.97 -41.19
CA LYS A 497 38.41 -36.44 -41.53
C LYS A 497 38.21 -35.02 -41.01
N LEU A 498 37.56 -34.17 -41.82
CA LEU A 498 37.12 -32.84 -41.43
C LEU A 498 36.21 -32.93 -40.20
N ARG A 499 36.62 -32.25 -39.12
CA ARG A 499 35.88 -32.20 -37.86
C ARG A 499 34.60 -31.38 -38.04
N GLU A 500 33.47 -31.97 -37.67
CA GLU A 500 32.15 -31.35 -37.77
C GLU A 500 31.65 -30.93 -36.38
N ILE A 501 31.19 -29.69 -36.27
CA ILE A 501 30.58 -29.13 -35.06
C ILE A 501 29.12 -28.79 -35.40
N VAL A 502 28.20 -29.43 -34.69
CA VAL A 502 26.77 -29.18 -34.84
C VAL A 502 26.35 -28.14 -33.81
N VAL A 503 25.83 -27.01 -34.27
CA VAL A 503 25.27 -25.98 -33.40
C VAL A 503 23.76 -26.00 -33.54
N SER A 504 23.06 -26.02 -32.41
CA SER A 504 21.62 -26.17 -32.32
C SER A 504 21.01 -25.10 -31.42
N LEU A 505 19.93 -24.47 -31.86
CA LEU A 505 19.04 -23.67 -31.02
C LEU A 505 17.82 -24.50 -30.67
N VAL A 506 17.48 -24.56 -29.38
CA VAL A 506 16.34 -25.31 -28.86
C VAL A 506 15.30 -24.32 -28.34
N PHE A 507 14.10 -24.41 -28.88
CA PHE A 507 12.95 -23.57 -28.53
C PHE A 507 12.00 -24.36 -27.63
N GLY A 508 12.44 -24.64 -26.40
CA GLY A 508 11.76 -25.57 -25.49
C GLY A 508 10.71 -24.94 -24.56
N GLY A 509 10.78 -23.63 -24.29
CA GLY A 509 9.94 -22.99 -23.25
C GLY A 509 9.94 -21.46 -23.30
N THR A 510 10.13 -20.80 -22.16
CA THR A 510 10.29 -19.34 -22.04
C THR A 510 11.70 -18.85 -22.39
N GLU A 511 12.65 -19.76 -22.51
CA GLU A 511 14.06 -19.48 -22.79
C GLU A 511 14.46 -20.13 -24.11
N VAL A 512 15.46 -19.53 -24.77
CA VAL A 512 16.11 -20.11 -25.96
C VAL A 512 17.49 -20.58 -25.53
N SER A 513 17.76 -21.86 -25.73
CA SER A 513 19.04 -22.48 -25.38
C SER A 513 19.83 -22.78 -26.63
N ALA A 514 21.12 -22.48 -26.61
CA ALA A 514 22.05 -22.82 -27.68
C ALA A 514 22.99 -23.94 -27.22
N PHE A 515 23.25 -24.91 -28.11
CA PHE A 515 24.12 -26.05 -27.89
C PHE A 515 25.14 -26.14 -29.01
N ALA A 516 26.37 -26.54 -28.70
CA ALA A 516 27.36 -26.95 -29.68
C ALA A 516 27.90 -28.33 -29.31
N VAL A 517 27.91 -29.24 -30.30
CA VAL A 517 28.36 -30.63 -30.15
C VAL A 517 29.46 -30.88 -31.17
N ASP A 518 30.62 -31.37 -30.70
CA ASP A 518 31.63 -31.91 -31.60
C ASP A 518 31.29 -33.35 -31.98
N SER A 519 30.99 -33.58 -33.27
CA SER A 519 30.56 -34.89 -33.77
C SER A 519 31.65 -35.97 -33.63
N ALA A 520 32.92 -35.58 -33.53
CA ALA A 520 34.02 -36.53 -33.39
C ALA A 520 34.17 -37.09 -31.97
N THR A 521 33.94 -36.27 -30.94
CA THR A 521 34.17 -36.66 -29.53
C THR A 521 32.88 -36.81 -28.72
N GLY A 522 31.76 -36.28 -29.22
CA GLY A 522 30.52 -36.14 -28.47
C GLY A 522 30.54 -35.04 -27.41
N GLN A 523 31.64 -34.28 -27.30
CA GLN A 523 31.73 -33.19 -26.34
C GLN A 523 30.68 -32.12 -26.66
N THR A 524 29.93 -31.74 -25.63
CA THR A 524 28.80 -30.82 -25.75
C THR A 524 28.97 -29.65 -24.81
N VAL A 525 28.65 -28.45 -25.28
CA VAL A 525 28.56 -27.24 -24.47
C VAL A 525 27.23 -26.55 -24.72
N HIS A 526 26.70 -25.87 -23.72
CA HIS A 526 25.42 -25.19 -23.80
C HIS A 526 25.47 -23.81 -23.15
N THR A 527 24.58 -22.93 -23.58
CA THR A 527 24.36 -21.62 -22.99
C THR A 527 22.89 -21.23 -23.15
N ILE A 528 22.38 -20.42 -22.23
CA ILE A 528 21.05 -19.81 -22.33
C ILE A 528 21.23 -18.41 -22.91
N LEU A 529 20.44 -18.04 -23.90
CA LEU A 529 20.55 -16.73 -24.53
C LEU A 529 20.01 -15.63 -23.61
N ASP A 530 20.82 -14.59 -23.40
CA ASP A 530 20.43 -13.40 -22.65
C ASP A 530 19.87 -12.35 -23.60
N PHE A 531 18.65 -11.89 -23.31
CA PHE A 531 17.92 -10.90 -24.11
C PHE A 531 18.02 -9.48 -23.54
N THR A 532 18.76 -9.29 -22.44
CA THR A 532 18.83 -8.03 -21.68
C THR A 532 20.20 -7.34 -21.69
N SER A 533 21.17 -7.91 -22.43
CA SER A 533 22.56 -7.44 -22.45
C SER A 533 22.86 -6.39 -23.52
#